data_AF-A0A453RTT2-F1
#
_entry.id   AF-A0A453RTT2-F1
#
_cell.length_a   1.000
_cell.length_b   1.000
_cell.length_c   1.000
_cell.angle_alpha   90.00
_cell.angle_beta   90.00
_cell.angle_gamma   90.00
#
_symmetry.space_group_name_H-M   'P 1'
#
loop_
_entity.id
_entity.type
_entity.pdbx_description
1 polymer ?
#
loop_
_entity_poly.entity_id
_entity_poly.type
_entity_poly.pdbx_seq_one_letter_code
_entity_poly.pdbx_strand_id
1 'polypeptide(L)'
;MLFEDRVFLYASTKSAKFLALLIVVPWVLDLLVHDYVMMPFLDRYVEKVPLAAEMLDVRRSQKIQMIKDLNIEKARFRFEVEIGKSPPLSDEEFWSELREKAVELRDEWRLENRQAFANIWSDMVYGVALFLLMYFNQSKVAMIKFTGYKLLNNISDSGKAFLIILVSDILLGI
;
A
#
# COMPACT_ATOMS: atom_id res chain seq x y z
N MET A 1 22.99 2.87 40.41
CA MET A 1 21.78 3.71 40.19
C MET A 1 22.05 4.88 39.24
N LEU A 2 22.52 6.07 39.65
CA LEU A 2 22.62 7.25 38.73
C LEU A 2 23.47 7.06 37.45
N PHE A 3 24.50 6.21 37.46
CA PHE A 3 25.33 5.95 36.28
C PHE A 3 24.68 4.93 35.32
N GLU A 4 24.05 3.88 35.87
CA GLU A 4 23.28 2.90 35.11
C GLU A 4 22.05 3.53 34.45
N ASP A 5 21.39 4.47 35.13
CA ASP A 5 20.23 5.19 34.60
C ASP A 5 20.62 6.10 33.43
N ARG A 6 21.78 6.77 33.50
CA ARG A 6 22.29 7.59 32.38
C ARG A 6 22.76 6.74 31.20
N VAL A 7 23.40 5.60 31.45
CA VAL A 7 23.77 4.64 30.40
C VAL A 7 22.52 4.05 29.76
N PHE A 8 21.47 3.77 30.53
CA PHE A 8 20.19 3.26 30.03
C PHE A 8 19.43 4.30 29.20
N LEU A 9 19.38 5.57 29.62
CA LEU A 9 18.78 6.65 28.85
C LEU A 9 19.51 6.90 27.53
N TYR A 10 20.84 6.92 27.54
CA TYR A 10 21.65 7.10 26.34
C TYR A 10 21.56 5.91 25.37
N ALA A 11 21.52 4.68 25.93
CA ALA A 11 21.25 3.46 25.20
C ALA A 11 19.85 3.49 24.55
N SER A 12 18.84 3.92 25.31
CA SER A 12 17.46 4.05 24.84
C SER A 12 17.33 5.06 23.68
N THR A 13 18.00 6.22 23.76
CA THR A 13 18.00 7.19 22.65
C THR A 13 18.68 6.66 21.39
N LYS A 14 19.81 5.92 21.52
CA LYS A 14 20.48 5.30 20.34
C LYS A 14 19.66 4.17 19.73
N SER A 15 19.01 3.35 20.56
CA SER A 15 18.08 2.30 20.11
C SER A 15 16.86 2.90 19.41
N ALA A 16 16.27 3.97 19.95
CA ALA A 16 15.15 4.67 19.34
C ALA A 16 15.51 5.28 17.98
N LYS A 17 16.69 5.90 17.85
CA LYS A 17 17.18 6.41 16.55
C LYS A 17 17.35 5.30 15.52
N PHE A 18 17.89 4.15 15.93
CA PHE A 18 18.05 3.02 15.02
C PHE A 18 16.70 2.40 14.64
N LEU A 19 15.74 2.34 15.56
CA LEU A 19 14.38 1.89 15.26
C LEU A 19 13.66 2.84 14.28
N ALA A 20 13.81 4.16 14.49
CA ALA A 20 13.30 5.15 13.53
C ALA A 20 13.95 4.97 12.15
N LEU A 21 15.26 4.73 12.08
CA LEU A 21 15.96 4.44 10.82
C LEU A 21 15.43 3.18 10.13
N LEU A 22 15.17 2.10 10.89
CA LEU A 22 14.63 0.84 10.38
C LEU A 22 13.24 0.98 9.77
N ILE A 23 12.46 1.98 10.19
CA ILE A 23 11.12 2.23 9.65
C ILE A 23 11.20 3.23 8.48
N VAL A 24 11.83 4.39 8.73
CA VAL A 24 11.83 5.50 7.79
C VAL A 24 12.60 5.17 6.51
N VAL A 25 13.76 4.52 6.61
CA VAL A 25 14.59 4.27 5.41
C VAL A 25 13.92 3.31 4.44
N PRO A 26 13.48 2.11 4.84
CA PRO A 26 12.78 1.21 3.92
C PRO A 26 11.51 1.82 3.36
N TRP A 27 10.73 2.55 4.18
CA TRP A 27 9.50 3.20 3.73
C TRP A 27 9.74 4.31 2.69
N VAL A 28 10.74 5.16 2.90
CA VAL A 28 11.10 6.18 1.90
C VAL A 28 11.64 5.54 0.63
N LEU A 29 12.43 4.47 0.73
CA LEU A 29 12.93 3.75 -0.44
C LEU A 29 11.80 3.11 -1.24
N ASP A 30 10.82 2.50 -0.57
CA ASP A 30 9.62 1.96 -1.19
C ASP A 30 8.88 3.02 -2.00
N LEU A 31 8.54 4.16 -1.38
CA LEU A 31 7.86 5.28 -2.04
C LEU A 31 8.65 5.80 -3.26
N LEU A 32 9.96 5.97 -3.11
CA LEU A 32 10.82 6.44 -4.21
C LEU A 32 10.87 5.44 -5.36
N VAL A 33 10.98 4.14 -5.06
CA VAL A 33 11.01 3.11 -6.09
C VAL A 33 9.65 2.99 -6.76
N HIS A 34 8.55 3.01 -6.02
CA HIS A 34 7.21 2.92 -6.58
C HIS A 34 6.93 4.10 -7.54
N ASP A 35 6.99 5.34 -7.02
CA ASP A 35 6.50 6.52 -7.74
C ASP A 35 7.49 7.05 -8.77
N TYR A 36 8.79 7.01 -8.48
CA TYR A 36 9.81 7.66 -9.33
C TYR A 36 10.58 6.68 -10.22
N VAL A 37 10.48 5.38 -9.98
CA VAL A 37 11.18 4.37 -10.78
C VAL A 37 10.18 3.45 -11.50
N MET A 38 9.34 2.74 -10.74
CA MET A 38 8.47 1.69 -11.27
C MET A 38 7.34 2.27 -12.13
N MET A 39 6.60 3.26 -11.63
CA MET A 39 5.49 3.85 -12.41
C MET A 39 5.96 4.44 -13.75
N PRO A 40 6.99 5.31 -13.81
CA PRO A 40 7.51 5.83 -15.09
C PRO A 40 8.08 4.74 -16.00
N PHE A 41 8.70 3.71 -15.43
CA PHE A 41 9.20 2.57 -16.18
C PHE A 41 8.06 1.79 -16.83
N LEU A 42 7.03 1.44 -16.08
CA LEU A 42 5.90 0.65 -16.55
C LEU A 42 5.11 1.36 -17.65
N ASP A 43 4.89 2.67 -17.51
CA ASP A 43 4.19 3.46 -18.52
C ASP A 43 4.92 3.38 -19.87
N ARG A 44 6.24 3.56 -19.89
CA ARG A 44 7.06 3.43 -21.11
C ARG A 44 7.21 1.98 -21.58
N TYR A 45 7.23 1.02 -20.67
CA TYR A 45 7.47 -0.39 -20.99
C TYR A 45 6.24 -1.01 -21.66
N VAL A 46 5.03 -0.72 -21.16
CA VAL A 46 3.76 -1.15 -21.75
C VAL A 46 3.58 -0.61 -23.17
N GLU A 47 4.00 0.64 -23.45
CA GLU A 47 3.93 1.20 -24.80
C GLU A 47 4.85 0.48 -25.80
N LYS A 48 6.02 0.01 -25.35
CA LYS A 48 7.06 -0.55 -26.23
C LYS A 48 6.98 -2.07 -26.37
N VAL A 49 6.43 -2.76 -25.38
CA VAL A 49 6.47 -4.22 -25.30
C VAL A 49 5.04 -4.77 -25.30
N PRO A 50 4.58 -5.35 -26.42
CA PRO A 50 3.22 -5.87 -26.56
C PRO A 50 2.86 -6.91 -25.50
N LEU A 51 3.82 -7.76 -25.13
CA LEU A 51 3.64 -8.77 -24.09
C LEU A 51 3.36 -8.12 -22.72
N ALA A 52 4.06 -7.04 -22.39
CA ALA A 52 3.84 -6.31 -21.13
C ALA A 52 2.47 -5.63 -21.13
N ALA A 53 2.07 -5.06 -22.26
CA ALA A 53 0.75 -4.49 -22.44
C ALA A 53 -0.35 -5.53 -22.22
N GLU A 54 -0.20 -6.74 -22.76
CA GLU A 54 -1.16 -7.83 -22.57
C GLU A 54 -1.19 -8.32 -21.11
N MET A 55 -0.02 -8.49 -20.48
CA MET A 55 0.07 -8.96 -19.09
C MET A 55 -0.55 -7.98 -18.08
N LEU A 56 -0.42 -6.67 -18.32
CA LEU A 56 -0.96 -5.62 -17.46
C LEU A 56 -2.33 -5.10 -17.94
N ASP A 57 -2.88 -5.70 -19.00
CA ASP A 57 -4.23 -5.39 -19.48
C ASP A 57 -5.31 -5.90 -18.52
N VAL A 58 -6.53 -5.46 -18.76
CA VAL A 58 -7.72 -5.88 -18.03
C VAL A 58 -7.94 -7.40 -18.18
N ARG A 59 -7.98 -8.10 -17.05
CA ARG A 59 -8.22 -9.54 -16.97
C ARG A 59 -9.69 -9.87 -17.11
N ARG A 60 -10.02 -11.15 -17.36
CA ARG A 60 -11.42 -11.61 -17.51
C ARG A 60 -12.30 -11.24 -16.32
N SER A 61 -11.81 -11.42 -15.09
CA SER A 61 -12.54 -11.06 -13.87
C SER A 61 -12.86 -9.57 -13.78
N GLN A 62 -11.88 -8.72 -14.11
CA GLN A 62 -12.04 -7.26 -14.15
C GLN A 62 -13.02 -6.83 -15.25
N LYS A 63 -13.00 -7.47 -16.42
CA LYS A 63 -14.00 -7.23 -17.48
C LYS A 63 -15.42 -7.50 -17.01
N ILE A 64 -15.64 -8.56 -16.22
CA ILE A 64 -16.97 -8.85 -15.65
C ILE A 64 -17.40 -7.73 -14.70
N GLN A 65 -16.47 -7.20 -13.91
CA GLN A 65 -16.76 -6.07 -13.01
C GLN A 65 -17.10 -4.81 -13.80
N MET A 66 -16.31 -4.45 -14.82
CA MET A 66 -16.59 -3.32 -15.70
C MET A 66 -17.95 -3.42 -16.38
N ILE A 67 -18.37 -4.63 -16.79
CA ILE A 67 -19.70 -4.85 -17.36
C ILE A 67 -20.80 -4.56 -16.33
N LYS A 68 -20.60 -4.92 -15.06
CA LYS A 68 -21.54 -4.58 -13.99
C LYS A 68 -21.59 -3.06 -13.78
N ASP A 69 -20.44 -2.42 -13.70
CA ASP A 69 -20.33 -0.98 -13.49
C ASP A 69 -20.99 -0.20 -14.65
N LEU A 70 -20.78 -0.64 -15.90
CA LEU A 70 -21.42 -0.06 -17.07
C LEU A 70 -22.94 -0.27 -17.10
N ASN A 71 -23.44 -1.40 -16.59
CA ASN A 71 -24.88 -1.64 -16.46
C ASN A 71 -25.52 -0.76 -15.37
N ILE A 72 -24.80 -0.51 -14.26
CA ILE A 72 -25.21 0.44 -13.22
C ILE A 72 -25.31 1.84 -13.83
N GLU A 73 -24.34 2.23 -14.65
CA GLU A 73 -24.34 3.51 -15.35
C GLU A 73 -25.52 3.68 -16.30
N LYS A 74 -25.80 2.65 -17.10
CA LYS A 74 -27.01 2.61 -17.93
C LYS A 74 -28.30 2.75 -17.10
N ALA A 75 -28.37 2.09 -15.95
CA ALA A 75 -29.52 2.21 -15.05
C ALA A 75 -29.63 3.61 -14.44
N ARG A 76 -28.50 4.25 -14.09
CA ARG A 76 -28.46 5.63 -13.61
C ARG A 76 -29.03 6.60 -14.64
N PHE A 77 -28.57 6.54 -15.89
CA PHE A 77 -29.09 7.40 -16.96
C PHE A 77 -30.61 7.27 -17.13
N ARG A 78 -31.13 6.03 -17.15
CA ARG A 78 -32.58 5.78 -17.23
C ARG A 78 -33.33 6.39 -16.06
N PHE A 79 -32.84 6.17 -14.85
CA PHE A 79 -33.43 6.70 -13.64
C PHE A 79 -33.47 8.24 -13.65
N GLU A 80 -32.39 8.91 -14.06
CA GLU A 80 -32.32 10.37 -14.12
C GLU A 80 -33.31 10.99 -15.10
N VAL A 81 -33.57 10.31 -16.22
CA VAL A 81 -34.62 10.69 -17.17
C VAL A 81 -36.01 10.49 -16.56
N GLU A 82 -36.25 9.35 -15.92
CA GLU A 82 -37.55 9.02 -15.31
C GLU A 82 -37.97 10.00 -14.20
N ILE A 83 -37.00 10.51 -13.42
CA ILE A 83 -37.26 11.52 -12.37
C ILE A 83 -37.27 12.96 -12.90
N GLY A 84 -37.08 13.17 -14.20
CA GLY A 84 -37.06 14.49 -14.83
C GLY A 84 -35.84 15.35 -14.48
N LYS A 85 -34.73 14.73 -14.04
CA LYS A 85 -33.47 15.43 -13.74
C LYS A 85 -32.72 15.80 -15.02
N SER A 86 -32.87 15.00 -16.07
CA SER A 86 -32.17 15.16 -17.35
C SER A 86 -33.12 14.86 -18.52
N PRO A 87 -33.01 15.57 -19.66
CA PRO A 87 -33.75 15.19 -20.87
C PRO A 87 -33.29 13.81 -21.38
N PRO A 88 -34.16 13.04 -22.05
CA PRO A 88 -33.76 11.81 -22.70
C PRO A 88 -32.70 12.11 -23.76
N LEU A 89 -31.57 11.39 -23.70
CA LEU A 89 -30.53 11.43 -24.73
C LEU A 89 -31.06 10.75 -26.00
N SER A 90 -30.54 11.18 -27.15
CA SER A 90 -30.67 10.38 -28.38
C SER A 90 -29.90 9.06 -28.22
N ASP A 91 -30.26 8.05 -29.02
CA ASP A 91 -29.56 6.77 -29.00
C ASP A 91 -28.06 6.94 -29.26
N GLU A 92 -27.70 7.83 -30.18
CA GLU A 92 -26.29 8.10 -30.54
C GLU A 92 -25.51 8.73 -29.38
N GLU A 93 -26.07 9.75 -28.72
CA GLU A 93 -25.46 10.37 -27.54
C GLU A 93 -25.32 9.36 -26.40
N PHE A 94 -26.36 8.56 -26.15
CA PHE A 94 -26.33 7.53 -25.12
C PHE A 94 -25.23 6.49 -25.35
N TRP A 95 -25.06 6.00 -26.59
CA TRP A 95 -23.98 5.07 -26.94
C TRP A 95 -22.60 5.72 -26.85
N SER A 96 -22.48 7.01 -27.18
CA SER A 96 -21.23 7.78 -27.03
C SER A 96 -20.80 7.86 -25.56
N GLU A 97 -21.72 8.25 -24.67
CA GLU A 97 -21.49 8.34 -23.22
C GLU A 97 -21.07 6.99 -22.62
N LEU A 98 -21.79 5.90 -22.97
CA LEU A 98 -21.42 4.57 -22.51
C LEU A 98 -20.05 4.12 -23.04
N ARG A 99 -19.70 4.49 -24.27
CA ARG A 99 -18.38 4.18 -24.84
C ARG A 99 -17.28 4.92 -24.09
N GLU A 100 -17.47 6.19 -23.78
CA GLU A 100 -16.53 6.99 -23.00
C GLU A 100 -16.34 6.36 -21.62
N LYS A 101 -17.43 6.02 -20.93
CA LYS A 101 -17.38 5.33 -19.62
C LYS A 101 -16.64 3.99 -19.70
N ALA A 102 -16.87 3.21 -20.76
CA ALA A 102 -16.19 1.92 -20.94
C ALA A 102 -14.68 2.08 -21.16
N VAL A 103 -14.25 3.15 -21.84
CA VAL A 103 -12.83 3.48 -22.03
C VAL A 103 -12.20 3.96 -20.72
N GLU A 104 -12.89 4.83 -19.97
CA GLU A 104 -12.48 5.29 -18.64
C GLU A 104 -12.24 4.10 -17.69
N LEU A 105 -13.24 3.22 -17.53
CA LEU A 105 -13.14 2.02 -16.69
C LEU A 105 -11.96 1.12 -17.10
N ARG A 106 -11.71 0.99 -18.41
CA ARG A 106 -10.57 0.20 -18.90
C ARG A 106 -9.25 0.82 -18.46
N ASP A 107 -9.12 2.13 -18.60
CA ASP A 107 -7.88 2.85 -18.32
C ASP A 107 -7.62 2.93 -16.81
N GLU A 108 -8.66 3.04 -15.99
CA GLU A 108 -8.61 2.89 -14.53
C GLU A 108 -8.07 1.51 -14.12
N TRP A 109 -8.68 0.43 -14.61
CA TRP A 109 -8.22 -0.93 -14.28
C TRP A 109 -6.80 -1.21 -14.77
N ARG A 110 -6.41 -0.66 -15.92
CA ARG A 110 -5.02 -0.75 -16.41
C ARG A 110 -4.05 0.00 -15.51
N LEU A 111 -4.43 1.18 -15.02
CA LEU A 111 -3.62 1.92 -14.07
C LEU A 111 -3.48 1.16 -12.75
N GLU A 112 -4.58 0.62 -12.23
CA GLU A 112 -4.57 -0.20 -11.02
C GLU A 112 -3.69 -1.44 -11.17
N ASN A 113 -3.73 -2.12 -12.32
CA ASN A 113 -2.83 -3.24 -12.60
C ASN A 113 -1.35 -2.81 -12.60
N ARG A 114 -1.02 -1.64 -13.16
CA ARG A 114 0.35 -1.10 -13.14
C ARG A 114 0.79 -0.76 -11.73
N GLN A 115 -0.06 -0.10 -10.95
CA GLN A 115 0.19 0.22 -9.54
C GLN A 115 0.37 -1.05 -8.70
N ALA A 116 -0.49 -2.04 -8.86
CA ALA A 116 -0.38 -3.31 -8.16
C ALA A 116 0.95 -4.03 -8.48
N PHE A 117 1.39 -3.98 -9.74
CA PHE A 117 2.70 -4.51 -10.12
C PHE A 117 3.85 -3.70 -9.52
N ALA A 118 3.78 -2.36 -9.55
CA ALA A 118 4.77 -1.48 -8.97
C ALA A 118 4.93 -1.72 -7.45
N ASN A 119 3.82 -1.88 -6.73
CA ASN A 119 3.80 -2.20 -5.29
C ASN A 119 4.58 -3.48 -4.97
N ILE A 120 4.35 -4.57 -5.74
CA ILE A 120 5.07 -5.84 -5.51
C ILE A 120 6.60 -5.63 -5.58
N TRP A 121 7.07 -4.81 -6.51
CA TRP A 121 8.50 -4.55 -6.69
C TRP A 121 9.06 -3.58 -5.66
N SER A 122 8.32 -2.52 -5.31
CA SER A 122 8.76 -1.58 -4.29
C SER A 122 8.78 -2.22 -2.89
N ASP A 123 7.81 -3.07 -2.57
CA ASP A 123 7.77 -3.87 -1.34
C ASP A 123 8.96 -4.85 -1.27
N MET A 124 9.39 -5.40 -2.41
CA MET A 124 10.60 -6.22 -2.47
C MET A 124 11.84 -5.40 -2.10
N VAL A 125 11.93 -4.15 -2.58
CA VAL A 125 13.01 -3.23 -2.21
C VAL A 125 12.94 -2.87 -0.73
N TYR A 126 11.75 -2.61 -0.19
CA TYR A 126 11.52 -2.42 1.24
C TYR A 126 12.10 -3.59 2.04
N GLY A 127 11.72 -4.82 1.69
CA GLY A 127 12.15 -6.03 2.36
C GLY A 127 13.67 -6.23 2.31
N VAL A 128 14.28 -6.01 1.14
CA VAL A 128 15.74 -6.09 0.98
C VAL A 128 16.44 -4.99 1.78
N ALA A 129 15.96 -3.75 1.74
CA ALA A 129 16.54 -2.64 2.49
C ALA A 129 16.48 -2.90 4.01
N LEU A 130 15.33 -3.36 4.50
CA LEU A 130 15.16 -3.74 5.91
C LEU A 130 16.11 -4.88 6.29
N PHE A 131 16.19 -5.93 5.46
CA PHE A 131 17.08 -7.06 5.68
C PHE A 131 18.55 -6.61 5.75
N LEU A 132 19.02 -5.79 4.81
CA LEU A 132 20.39 -5.30 4.79
C LEU A 132 20.69 -4.41 6.01
N LEU A 133 19.76 -3.51 6.37
CA LEU A 133 19.89 -2.68 7.57
C LEU A 133 20.05 -3.54 8.83
N MET A 134 19.25 -4.59 8.98
CA MET A 134 19.37 -5.52 10.11
C MET A 134 20.66 -6.34 10.05
N TYR A 135 21.02 -6.88 8.88
CA TYR A 135 22.18 -7.74 8.68
C TYR A 135 23.49 -7.01 8.97
N PHE A 136 23.65 -5.77 8.50
CA PHE A 136 24.88 -4.99 8.72
C PHE A 136 24.95 -4.31 10.09
N ASN A 137 23.84 -4.17 10.81
CA ASN A 137 23.81 -3.50 12.12
C ASN A 137 23.50 -4.46 13.28
N GLN A 138 24.05 -5.67 13.26
CA GLN A 138 23.75 -6.72 14.24
C GLN A 138 23.91 -6.27 15.71
N SER A 139 24.92 -5.44 16.01
CA SER A 139 25.14 -4.90 17.35
C SER A 139 24.00 -3.98 17.82
N LYS A 140 23.47 -3.13 16.94
CA LYS A 140 22.32 -2.26 17.22
C LYS A 140 21.03 -3.06 17.33
N VAL A 141 20.87 -4.10 16.51
CA VAL A 141 19.72 -5.03 16.60
C VAL A 141 19.73 -5.77 17.93
N ALA A 142 20.88 -6.28 18.38
CA ALA A 142 21.02 -6.93 19.68
C ALA A 142 20.69 -5.98 20.84
N MET A 143 21.09 -4.72 20.72
CA MET A 143 20.78 -3.67 21.69
C MET A 143 19.26 -3.40 21.78
N ILE A 144 18.56 -3.31 20.64
CA ILE A 144 17.09 -3.18 20.61
C ILE A 144 16.44 -4.39 21.31
N LYS A 145 16.87 -5.62 20.98
CA LYS A 145 16.34 -6.84 21.61
C LYS A 145 16.51 -6.82 23.13
N PHE A 146 17.70 -6.44 23.60
CA PHE A 146 17.98 -6.34 25.03
C PHE A 146 17.16 -5.24 25.72
N THR A 147 17.08 -4.05 25.12
CA THR A 147 16.27 -2.94 25.66
C THR A 147 14.79 -3.33 25.71
N GLY A 148 14.24 -3.96 24.67
CA GLY A 148 12.86 -4.43 24.63
C GLY A 148 12.57 -5.47 25.71
N TYR A 149 13.44 -6.48 25.86
CA TYR A 149 13.29 -7.49 26.92
C TYR A 149 13.29 -6.88 28.32
N LYS A 150 14.21 -5.95 28.59
CA LYS A 150 14.28 -5.26 29.90
C LYS A 150 13.06 -4.38 30.14
N LEU A 151 12.56 -3.69 29.12
CA LEU A 151 11.33 -2.91 29.21
C LEU A 151 10.12 -3.80 29.54
N LEU A 152 9.92 -4.89 28.81
CA LEU A 152 8.79 -5.81 29.02
C LEU A 152 8.81 -6.45 30.42
N ASN A 153 10.00 -6.80 30.93
CA ASN A 153 10.11 -7.42 32.25
C ASN A 153 9.94 -6.44 33.41
N ASN A 154 10.26 -5.16 33.22
CA ASN A 154 10.10 -4.13 34.24
C ASN A 154 8.66 -3.57 34.31
N ILE A 155 7.76 -3.96 33.41
CA ILE A 155 6.34 -3.60 33.46
C ILE A 155 5.62 -4.46 34.51
N SER A 156 4.65 -3.88 35.22
CA SER A 156 3.80 -4.59 36.18
C SER A 156 3.02 -5.73 35.51
N ASP A 157 2.61 -6.75 36.25
CA ASP A 157 1.84 -7.87 35.69
C ASP A 157 0.50 -7.40 35.09
N SER A 158 -0.11 -6.34 35.66
CA SER A 158 -1.26 -5.66 35.06
C SER A 158 -0.95 -4.98 33.73
N GLY A 159 0.23 -4.35 33.59
CA GLY A 159 0.65 -3.72 32.34
C GLY A 159 1.01 -4.73 31.26
N LYS A 160 1.58 -5.89 31.63
CA LYS A 160 1.81 -7.00 30.69
C LYS A 160 0.49 -7.54 30.16
N ALA A 161 -0.50 -7.77 31.03
CA ALA A 161 -1.84 -8.20 30.62
C ALA A 161 -2.50 -7.18 29.68
N PHE A 162 -2.39 -5.89 29.97
CA PHE A 162 -2.88 -4.82 29.10
C PHE A 162 -2.21 -4.82 27.71
N LEU A 163 -0.88 -4.96 27.65
CA LEU A 163 -0.17 -5.04 26.36
C LEU A 163 -0.60 -6.23 25.53
N ILE A 164 -0.84 -7.39 26.16
CA ILE A 164 -1.32 -8.59 25.46
C ILE A 164 -2.70 -8.33 24.84
N ILE A 165 -3.62 -7.71 25.59
CA ILE A 165 -4.96 -7.35 25.10
C ILE A 165 -4.84 -6.38 23.92
N LEU A 166 -4.07 -5.31 24.07
CA LEU A 166 -3.91 -4.29 23.03
C LEU A 166 -3.30 -4.85 21.74
N VAL A 167 -2.29 -5.71 21.84
CA VAL A 167 -1.71 -6.39 20.67
C VAL A 167 -2.71 -7.36 20.04
N SER A 168 -3.47 -8.08 20.85
CA SER A 168 -4.48 -9.02 20.35
C SER A 168 -5.60 -8.28 19.61
N ASP A 169 -6.07 -7.15 20.13
CA ASP A 169 -7.10 -6.33 19.48
C ASP A 169 -6.61 -5.71 18.16
N ILE A 170 -5.36 -5.26 18.10
CA ILE A 170 -4.77 -4.75 16.85
C ILE A 170 -4.65 -5.88 15.82
N LEU A 171 -4.20 -7.07 16.24
CA LEU A 171 -4.01 -8.20 15.32
C LEU A 171 -5.31 -8.88 14.89
N LEU A 172 -6.37 -8.82 15.71
CA LEU A 172 -7.70 -9.35 15.37
C LEU A 172 -8.58 -8.32 14.65
N GLY A 173 -8.26 -7.02 14.78
CA GLY A 173 -9.00 -5.91 14.17
C GLY A 173 -8.46 -5.42 12.83
N ILE A 174 -7.29 -5.90 12.39
CA ILE A 174 -6.73 -5.75 11.04
C ILE A 174 -7.13 -6.96 10.20
#